data_AF-S7ZMD8-F1
#
_entry.id   AF-S7ZMD8-F1
#
_cell.length_a   1.000
_cell.length_b   1.000
_cell.length_c   1.000
_cell.angle_alpha   90.00
_cell.angle_beta   90.00
_cell.angle_gamma   90.00
#
_symmetry.space_group_name_H-M   'P 1'
#
loop_
_entity.id
_entity.type
_entity.pdbx_description
1 polymer ?
#
loop_
_entity_poly.entity_id
_entity_poly.type
_entity_poly.pdbx_seq_one_letter_code
_entity_poly.pdbx_strand_id
1 'polypeptide(L)'
;MATAQVFPGPLRLEIRLGTVAILRTSGVTEEVFMTYEEMNEIIHPPGYIHGPSALFFERLTTSPADIDHTLDFTAEGARLLESEPCLLGVSYEFHCFFRYGDTHVIEVDETGRSAIQQPQFKLGSVDISYPDRIWDAAAGLYGSIDISRPPHSAAIHIMETITKAIWVEPNRSLIRLRVQIDKSSFGIKKVLLKRKSHHRCVAGLSAENAASALYLQVIEVQDLVITPDEENPNIIEATCKPLDEMVKLHRQWWEMSIASSAINHVLSDRSSCRAGEVSTSWKPVDILGTQTKIDTDSPPSATAKSIGRFGLGPLLGLATTILENIDVVGFFNCS
;
A
#
# COMPACT_ATOMS: atom_id res chain seq x y z
N MET A 1 22.16 -8.61 6.97
CA MET A 1 21.61 -7.35 7.50
C MET A 1 22.11 -6.08 6.77
N ALA A 2 22.54 -6.16 5.49
CA ALA A 2 23.10 -5.02 4.73
C ALA A 2 22.27 -4.61 3.49
N THR A 3 21.19 -5.34 3.18
CA THR A 3 20.48 -5.22 1.89
C THR A 3 19.53 -4.01 1.81
N ALA A 4 19.01 -3.49 2.92
CA ALA A 4 18.18 -2.27 2.91
C ALA A 4 18.98 -0.97 2.78
N GLN A 5 20.31 -1.02 2.93
CA GLN A 5 21.16 0.18 2.82
C GLN A 5 21.36 0.64 1.37
N VAL A 6 21.03 -0.21 0.38
CA VAL A 6 21.21 0.11 -1.04
C VAL A 6 20.02 -0.44 -1.84
N PHE A 7 19.12 0.45 -2.25
CA PHE A 7 18.05 0.16 -3.20
C PHE A 7 18.06 1.27 -4.27
N PRO A 8 18.08 0.94 -5.57
CA PRO A 8 18.19 1.91 -6.65
C PRO A 8 16.83 2.55 -6.99
N GLY A 9 16.27 3.28 -6.05
CA GLY A 9 14.97 3.94 -6.18
C GLY A 9 14.45 4.49 -4.85
N PRO A 10 13.34 5.25 -4.88
CA PRO A 10 12.70 5.71 -3.65
C PRO A 10 12.22 4.51 -2.83
N LEU A 11 12.45 4.62 -1.52
CA LEU A 11 11.96 3.69 -0.52
C LEU A 11 10.78 4.30 0.23
N ARG A 12 9.85 3.44 0.63
CA ARG A 12 8.67 3.81 1.39
C ARG A 12 8.45 2.81 2.52
N LEU A 13 8.29 3.34 3.73
CA LEU A 13 7.88 2.57 4.90
C LEU A 13 6.42 2.91 5.22
N GLU A 14 5.62 1.88 5.45
CA GLU A 14 4.24 2.04 5.93
C GLU A 14 3.82 0.85 6.80
N ILE A 15 2.85 1.09 7.68
CA ILE A 15 2.14 0.05 8.41
C ILE A 15 0.80 -0.14 7.71
N ARG A 16 0.62 -1.27 7.06
CA ARG A 16 -0.65 -1.64 6.42
C ARG A 16 -1.54 -2.31 7.45
N LEU A 17 -2.82 -2.03 7.38
CA LEU A 17 -3.87 -2.67 8.18
C LEU A 17 -4.48 -3.78 7.33
N GLY A 18 -4.75 -4.93 7.92
CA GLY A 18 -5.22 -6.10 7.17
C GLY A 18 -5.39 -7.33 8.05
N THR A 19 -5.35 -8.53 7.47
CA THR A 19 -5.44 -9.78 8.24
C THR A 19 -4.23 -10.66 7.94
N VAL A 20 -3.64 -11.23 8.99
CA VAL A 20 -2.57 -12.22 8.89
C VAL A 20 -3.17 -13.62 8.94
N ALA A 21 -3.02 -14.38 7.86
CA ALA A 21 -3.43 -15.78 7.80
C ALA A 21 -2.22 -16.70 7.86
N ILE A 22 -2.16 -17.54 8.89
CA ILE A 22 -1.12 -18.56 9.05
C ILE A 22 -1.59 -19.84 8.36
N LEU A 23 -0.93 -20.22 7.27
CA LEU A 23 -1.25 -21.42 6.52
C LEU A 23 -0.71 -22.67 7.23
N ARG A 24 -1.62 -23.51 7.71
CA ARG A 24 -1.30 -24.83 8.25
C ARG A 24 -1.34 -25.87 7.14
N THR A 25 -0.33 -26.74 7.09
CA THR A 25 -0.22 -27.82 6.10
C THR A 25 -1.10 -29.03 6.42
N SER A 26 -1.74 -29.10 7.59
CA SER A 26 -2.63 -30.20 7.96
C SER A 26 -3.72 -29.78 8.97
N GLY A 27 -4.93 -30.33 8.75
CA GLY A 27 -6.06 -30.32 9.69
C GLY A 27 -7.15 -29.28 9.38
N VAL A 28 -8.38 -29.75 9.13
CA VAL A 28 -9.57 -28.91 9.32
C VAL A 28 -9.67 -28.65 10.82
N THR A 29 -9.43 -27.41 11.23
CA THR A 29 -9.69 -26.98 12.59
C THR A 29 -11.09 -26.39 12.65
N GLU A 30 -11.93 -26.95 13.52
CA GLU A 30 -13.06 -26.21 14.09
C GLU A 30 -12.55 -24.89 14.72
N GLU A 31 -13.41 -23.89 14.87
CA GLU A 31 -13.07 -22.66 15.60
C GLU A 31 -12.73 -23.01 17.05
N VAL A 32 -11.45 -23.18 17.33
CA VAL A 32 -10.92 -23.51 18.67
C VAL A 32 -10.13 -22.31 19.17
N PHE A 33 -10.50 -21.80 20.34
CA PHE A 33 -9.70 -20.82 21.06
C PHE A 33 -8.34 -21.43 21.39
N MET A 34 -7.28 -20.69 21.04
CA MET A 34 -5.91 -21.12 21.21
C MET A 34 -5.21 -20.24 22.24
N THR A 35 -4.40 -20.82 23.13
CA THR A 35 -3.55 -20.03 24.02
C THR A 35 -2.35 -19.45 23.27
N TYR A 36 -1.69 -18.47 23.87
CA TYR A 36 -0.48 -17.89 23.30
C TYR A 36 0.61 -18.97 23.11
N GLU A 37 0.76 -19.89 24.05
CA GLU A 37 1.75 -20.97 23.97
C GLU A 37 1.46 -21.91 22.80
N GLU A 38 0.20 -22.30 22.61
CA GLU A 38 -0.23 -23.15 21.49
C GLU A 38 0.00 -22.46 20.14
N MET A 39 -0.30 -21.17 20.05
CA MET A 39 -0.03 -20.37 18.86
C MET A 39 1.47 -20.24 18.60
N ASN A 40 2.27 -20.04 19.64
CA ASN A 40 3.72 -19.96 19.54
C ASN A 40 4.36 -21.28 19.09
N GLU A 41 3.85 -22.42 19.54
CA GLU A 41 4.30 -23.75 19.06
C GLU A 41 3.97 -23.97 17.58
N ILE A 42 2.84 -23.45 17.09
CA ILE A 42 2.48 -23.52 15.67
C ILE A 42 3.40 -22.65 14.83
N ILE A 43 3.69 -21.43 15.28
CA ILE A 43 4.55 -20.48 14.55
C ILE A 43 6.02 -20.92 14.62
N HIS A 44 6.46 -21.46 15.75
CA HIS A 44 7.83 -21.87 16.02
C HIS A 44 7.90 -23.37 16.38
N PRO A 45 7.58 -24.29 15.44
CA PRO A 45 7.52 -25.71 15.72
C PRO A 45 8.90 -26.26 16.10
N PRO A 46 9.02 -26.98 17.23
CA PRO A 46 10.30 -27.52 17.67
C PRO A 46 10.82 -28.56 16.66
N GLY A 47 12.04 -28.36 16.16
CA GLY A 47 12.75 -29.31 15.30
C GLY A 47 12.46 -29.22 13.79
N TYR A 48 11.58 -28.33 13.33
CA TYR A 48 11.35 -28.08 11.90
C TYR A 48 12.20 -26.89 11.39
N ILE A 49 12.76 -27.03 10.19
CA ILE A 49 13.61 -25.99 9.56
C ILE A 49 12.75 -24.85 8.95
N HIS A 50 11.45 -25.08 8.76
CA HIS A 50 10.53 -24.11 8.17
C HIS A 50 9.22 -24.08 8.97
N GLY A 51 8.93 -22.95 9.63
CA GLY A 51 7.63 -22.68 10.24
C GLY A 51 6.51 -22.53 9.19
N PRO A 52 5.25 -22.38 9.62
CA PRO A 52 4.13 -22.17 8.72
C PRO A 52 4.32 -20.87 7.91
N SER A 53 3.78 -20.85 6.69
CA SER A 53 3.79 -19.65 5.87
C SER A 53 2.68 -18.70 6.30
N ALA A 54 2.99 -17.41 6.46
CA ALA A 54 1.99 -16.37 6.69
C ALA A 54 1.64 -15.65 5.39
N LEU A 55 0.36 -15.33 5.22
CA LEU A 55 -0.14 -14.44 4.17
C LEU A 55 -0.77 -13.21 4.82
N PHE A 56 -0.56 -12.05 4.20
CA PHE A 56 -1.18 -10.81 4.65
C PHE A 56 -2.20 -10.33 3.60
N PHE A 57 -3.43 -10.08 4.05
CA PHE A 57 -4.53 -9.59 3.22
C PHE A 57 -4.85 -8.14 3.57
N GLU A 58 -4.61 -7.23 2.62
CA GLU A 58 -4.75 -5.78 2.80
C GLU A 58 -6.19 -5.26 2.63
N ARG A 59 -7.13 -6.14 2.27
CA ARG A 59 -8.52 -5.79 1.98
C ARG A 59 -9.31 -5.70 3.28
N LEU A 60 -9.62 -4.48 3.71
CA LEU A 60 -10.31 -4.25 4.97
C LEU A 60 -11.83 -4.25 4.83
N THR A 61 -12.34 -3.59 3.79
CA THR A 61 -13.79 -3.44 3.64
C THR A 61 -14.21 -3.25 2.19
N THR A 62 -15.47 -3.52 1.91
CA THR A 62 -16.18 -3.16 0.67
C THR A 62 -17.22 -2.05 0.91
N SER A 63 -17.31 -1.54 2.14
CA SER A 63 -18.25 -0.52 2.57
C SER A 63 -17.55 0.83 2.77
N PRO A 64 -17.95 1.91 2.08
CA PRO A 64 -17.43 3.24 2.34
C PRO A 64 -17.80 3.76 3.75
N ALA A 65 -18.92 3.31 4.33
CA ALA A 65 -19.34 3.73 5.67
C ALA A 65 -18.36 3.30 6.76
N ASP A 66 -17.65 2.19 6.56
CA ASP A 66 -16.62 1.71 7.48
C ASP A 66 -15.39 2.63 7.47
N ILE A 67 -15.11 3.26 6.32
CA ILE A 67 -14.07 4.27 6.18
C ILE A 67 -14.48 5.52 6.96
N ASP A 68 -15.71 5.99 6.77
CA ASP A 68 -16.24 7.15 7.49
C ASP A 68 -16.18 6.92 9.01
N HIS A 69 -16.59 5.74 9.47
CA HIS A 69 -16.46 5.33 10.87
C HIS A 69 -15.01 5.40 11.37
N THR A 70 -14.05 4.89 10.59
CA THR A 70 -12.63 4.92 10.94
C THR A 70 -12.07 6.35 10.96
N LEU A 71 -12.57 7.24 10.12
CA LEU A 71 -12.12 8.63 10.11
C LEU A 71 -12.73 9.43 11.27
N ASP A 72 -13.95 9.08 11.68
CA ASP A 72 -14.73 9.81 12.68
C ASP A 72 -14.50 9.36 14.13
N PHE A 73 -13.86 8.22 14.38
CA PHE A 73 -13.68 7.76 15.75
C PHE A 73 -12.78 8.70 16.59
N THR A 74 -13.09 8.74 17.88
CA THR A 74 -12.37 9.54 18.87
C THR A 74 -11.63 8.65 19.84
N ALA A 75 -10.34 8.90 20.04
CA ALA A 75 -9.56 8.30 21.11
C ALA A 75 -9.43 9.30 22.26
N GLU A 76 -9.69 8.87 23.50
CA GLU A 76 -9.56 9.72 24.70
C GLU A 76 -10.39 11.03 24.64
N GLY A 77 -11.52 11.01 23.92
CA GLY A 77 -12.42 12.17 23.77
C GLY A 77 -11.97 13.21 22.74
N ALA A 78 -10.90 12.93 21.99
CA ALA A 78 -10.45 13.76 20.88
C ALA A 78 -10.44 12.96 19.57
N ARG A 79 -10.70 13.64 18.45
CA ARG A 79 -10.60 13.03 17.13
C ARG A 79 -9.15 12.71 16.83
N LEU A 80 -8.89 11.52 16.25
CA LEU A 80 -7.53 11.08 15.94
C LEU A 80 -7.03 11.61 14.58
N LEU A 81 -7.93 11.74 13.61
CA LEU A 81 -7.63 12.03 12.20
C LEU A 81 -8.43 13.24 11.69
N GLU A 82 -7.86 14.03 10.78
CA GLU A 82 -8.60 15.05 10.03
C GLU A 82 -9.69 14.38 9.16
N SER A 83 -10.93 14.87 9.24
CA SER A 83 -12.04 14.38 8.38
C SER A 83 -11.75 14.68 6.91
N GLU A 84 -11.35 15.92 6.65
CA GLU A 84 -11.00 16.35 5.30
C GLU A 84 -9.59 15.89 4.95
N PRO A 85 -9.40 15.21 3.81
CA PRO A 85 -8.08 14.74 3.42
C PRO A 85 -7.19 15.91 3.01
N CYS A 86 -5.95 15.91 3.49
CA CYS A 86 -4.95 16.90 3.12
C CYS A 86 -4.36 16.65 1.73
N LEU A 87 -4.54 15.45 1.18
CA LEU A 87 -4.13 15.09 -0.17
C LEU A 87 -5.11 14.07 -0.76
N LEU A 88 -5.58 14.36 -1.98
CA LEU A 88 -6.38 13.48 -2.82
C LEU A 88 -5.62 13.17 -4.10
N GLY A 89 -5.77 11.96 -4.63
CA GLY A 89 -5.21 11.58 -5.92
C GLY A 89 -5.99 10.43 -6.54
N VAL A 90 -5.99 10.37 -7.87
CA VAL A 90 -6.63 9.29 -8.63
C VAL A 90 -5.64 8.74 -9.66
N SER A 91 -5.35 7.46 -9.58
CA SER A 91 -4.47 6.82 -10.57
C SER A 91 -5.12 5.61 -11.22
N TYR A 92 -4.75 5.40 -12.48
CA TYR A 92 -5.09 4.25 -13.29
C TYR A 92 -3.84 3.40 -13.48
N GLU A 93 -3.84 2.18 -12.96
CA GLU A 93 -2.74 1.24 -13.12
C GLU A 93 -3.09 0.18 -14.17
N PHE A 94 -2.34 0.15 -15.27
CA PHE A 94 -2.42 -0.87 -16.29
C PHE A 94 -1.33 -1.91 -16.02
N HIS A 95 -1.73 -3.09 -15.58
CA HIS A 95 -0.84 -4.21 -15.31
C HIS A 95 -0.66 -5.00 -16.61
N CYS A 96 0.52 -4.85 -17.17
CA CYS A 96 0.82 -5.22 -18.54
C CYS A 96 1.84 -6.33 -18.59
N PHE A 97 1.74 -7.22 -19.57
CA PHE A 97 2.77 -8.22 -19.87
C PHE A 97 3.27 -8.07 -21.31
N PHE A 98 4.57 -8.24 -21.47
CA PHE A 98 5.25 -8.21 -22.77
C PHE A 98 5.59 -9.62 -23.24
N ARG A 99 5.92 -9.75 -24.54
CA ARG A 99 6.19 -11.04 -25.21
C ARG A 99 7.25 -11.92 -24.52
N TYR A 100 8.13 -11.34 -23.71
CA TYR A 100 9.20 -12.04 -23.01
C TYR A 100 8.88 -12.38 -21.54
N GLY A 101 7.64 -12.16 -21.10
CA GLY A 101 7.18 -12.48 -19.74
C GLY A 101 7.38 -11.33 -18.73
N ASP A 102 8.04 -10.24 -19.12
CA ASP A 102 8.21 -9.07 -18.27
C ASP A 102 6.85 -8.41 -17.99
N THR A 103 6.60 -8.16 -16.70
CA THR A 103 5.39 -7.46 -16.24
C THR A 103 5.76 -6.03 -15.86
N HIS A 104 5.03 -5.08 -16.41
CA HIS A 104 5.18 -3.66 -16.10
C HIS A 104 3.84 -3.08 -15.66
N VAL A 105 3.90 -2.07 -14.81
CA VAL A 105 2.75 -1.27 -14.43
C VAL A 105 2.89 0.09 -15.10
N ILE A 106 1.92 0.45 -15.93
CA ILE A 106 1.81 1.79 -16.48
C ILE A 106 0.81 2.52 -15.60
N GLU A 107 1.28 3.50 -14.84
CA GLU A 107 0.45 4.33 -13.99
C GLU A 107 0.16 5.65 -14.71
N VAL A 108 -1.11 6.05 -14.75
CA VAL A 108 -1.54 7.36 -15.28
C VAL A 108 -2.36 8.07 -14.22
N ASP A 109 -1.98 9.30 -13.88
CA ASP A 109 -2.69 10.11 -12.88
C ASP A 109 -3.85 10.91 -13.49
N GLU A 110 -4.64 11.58 -12.64
CA GLU A 110 -5.78 12.40 -13.08
C GLU A 110 -5.40 13.58 -13.97
N THR A 111 -4.14 13.99 -13.98
CA THR A 111 -3.61 15.07 -14.81
C THR A 111 -3.09 14.57 -16.17
N GLY A 112 -3.10 13.25 -16.39
CA GLY A 112 -2.57 12.61 -17.59
C GLY A 112 -1.05 12.42 -17.58
N ARG A 113 -0.37 12.64 -16.44
CA ARG A 113 1.04 12.26 -16.30
C ARG A 113 1.12 10.75 -16.17
N SER A 114 2.05 10.16 -16.91
CA SER A 114 2.22 8.72 -16.95
C SER A 114 3.64 8.31 -16.57
N ALA A 115 3.76 7.18 -15.88
CA ALA A 115 5.03 6.57 -15.53
C ALA A 115 5.01 5.06 -15.82
N ILE A 116 6.15 4.51 -16.23
CA ILE A 116 6.34 3.05 -16.34
C ILE A 116 7.16 2.61 -15.15
N GLN A 117 6.58 1.73 -14.35
CA GLN A 117 7.22 1.21 -13.15
C GLN A 117 7.26 -0.32 -13.25
N GLN A 118 8.30 -0.92 -12.66
CA GLN A 118 8.17 -2.30 -12.24
C GLN A 118 7.13 -2.39 -11.11
N PRO A 119 6.44 -3.53 -10.96
CA PRO A 119 5.64 -3.79 -9.77
C PRO A 119 6.45 -3.47 -8.52
N GLN A 120 5.85 -2.75 -7.57
CA GLN A 120 6.51 -2.33 -6.35
C GLN A 120 7.15 -3.54 -5.64
N PHE A 121 8.43 -3.42 -5.29
CA PHE A 121 9.18 -4.47 -4.62
C PHE A 121 8.95 -4.39 -3.11
N LYS A 122 8.36 -5.44 -2.53
CA LYS A 122 8.35 -5.64 -1.08
C LYS A 122 9.74 -6.13 -0.66
N LEU A 123 10.55 -5.26 -0.08
CA LEU A 123 11.92 -5.58 0.35
C LEU A 123 11.95 -6.37 1.66
N GLY A 124 10.91 -6.19 2.47
CA GLY A 124 10.67 -6.95 3.68
C GLY A 124 9.38 -6.50 4.36
N SER A 125 8.82 -7.37 5.19
CA SER A 125 7.79 -6.99 6.15
C SER A 125 7.96 -7.69 7.47
N VAL A 126 7.35 -7.09 8.49
CA VAL A 126 7.08 -7.71 9.78
C VAL A 126 5.57 -7.68 9.96
N ASP A 127 4.99 -8.86 10.10
CA ASP A 127 3.57 -9.02 10.40
C ASP A 127 3.38 -8.91 11.92
N ILE A 128 2.35 -8.18 12.33
CA ILE A 128 2.07 -7.83 13.73
C ILE A 128 0.65 -8.31 14.01
N SER A 129 0.54 -9.41 14.76
CA SER A 129 -0.76 -9.99 15.07
C SER A 129 -1.38 -9.40 16.34
N TYR A 130 -2.69 -9.18 16.32
CA TYR A 130 -3.50 -8.72 17.45
C TYR A 130 -4.55 -9.80 17.77
N PRO A 131 -4.22 -10.82 18.58
CA PRO A 131 -5.04 -12.03 18.73
C PRO A 131 -6.45 -11.81 19.29
N ASP A 132 -6.69 -10.70 19.98
CA ASP A 132 -7.99 -10.30 20.52
C ASP A 132 -8.82 -9.43 19.55
N ARG A 133 -8.32 -9.24 18.32
CA ARG A 133 -8.89 -8.34 17.30
C ARG A 133 -9.15 -9.07 16.00
N ILE A 134 -10.00 -8.47 15.17
CA ILE A 134 -10.29 -8.98 13.82
C ILE A 134 -9.17 -8.62 12.85
N TRP A 135 -8.56 -7.46 13.06
CA TRP A 135 -7.55 -6.89 12.18
C TRP A 135 -6.16 -6.96 12.80
N ASP A 136 -5.18 -7.23 11.95
CA ASP A 136 -3.75 -7.23 12.22
C ASP A 136 -3.06 -6.06 11.47
N ALA A 137 -1.75 -5.98 11.62
CA ALA A 137 -0.93 -5.04 10.85
C ALA A 137 0.25 -5.73 10.16
N ALA A 138 0.80 -5.07 9.15
CA ALA A 138 2.10 -5.41 8.59
C ALA A 138 2.93 -4.14 8.37
N ALA A 139 4.08 -4.07 9.02
CA ALA A 139 5.08 -3.03 8.73
C ALA A 139 5.89 -3.46 7.51
N GLY A 140 5.74 -2.77 6.39
CA GLY A 140 6.37 -3.12 5.11
C GLY A 140 7.32 -2.05 4.61
N LEU A 141 8.50 -2.47 4.16
CA LEU A 141 9.43 -1.62 3.40
C LEU A 141 9.31 -1.94 1.92
N TYR A 142 8.95 -0.92 1.16
CA TYR A 142 8.69 -1.02 -0.27
C TYR A 142 9.66 -0.17 -1.06
N GLY A 143 10.08 -0.66 -2.22
CA GLY A 143 10.90 0.07 -3.16
C GLY A 143 10.27 0.08 -4.55
N SER A 144 10.37 1.21 -5.24
CA SER A 144 9.98 1.31 -6.65
C SER A 144 11.20 1.71 -7.48
N ILE A 145 11.44 1.00 -8.58
CA ILE A 145 12.49 1.35 -9.54
C ILE A 145 11.77 2.03 -10.69
N ASP A 146 12.00 3.34 -10.82
CA ASP A 146 11.55 4.07 -11.99
C ASP A 146 12.41 3.65 -13.19
N ILE A 147 11.78 3.10 -14.21
CA ILE A 147 12.44 2.76 -15.46
C ILE A 147 12.32 3.98 -16.39
N SER A 148 12.79 5.14 -15.94
CA SER A 148 12.94 6.33 -16.80
C SER A 148 14.11 6.19 -17.78
N ARG A 149 14.76 5.02 -17.85
CA ARG A 149 15.62 4.58 -18.96
C ARG A 149 15.29 3.15 -19.37
N PRO A 150 14.39 2.95 -20.35
CA PRO A 150 14.06 1.62 -20.81
C PRO A 150 15.17 1.09 -21.72
N PRO A 151 15.49 -0.22 -21.68
CA PRO A 151 16.15 -0.88 -22.80
C PRO A 151 15.22 -1.08 -24.01
N HIS A 152 13.91 -0.80 -23.89
CA HIS A 152 12.89 -1.17 -24.89
C HIS A 152 12.05 0.02 -25.36
N SER A 153 12.31 0.48 -26.58
CA SER A 153 11.49 1.48 -27.30
C SER A 153 10.00 1.13 -27.39
N ALA A 154 9.66 -0.17 -27.33
CA ALA A 154 8.28 -0.65 -27.35
C ALA A 154 7.45 -0.21 -26.14
N ALA A 155 8.02 -0.22 -24.93
CA ALA A 155 7.31 0.14 -23.70
C ALA A 155 6.93 1.63 -23.67
N ILE A 156 7.82 2.50 -24.15
CA ILE A 156 7.56 3.95 -24.29
C ILE A 156 6.39 4.17 -25.26
N HIS A 157 6.43 3.54 -26.43
CA HIS A 157 5.38 3.72 -27.43
C HIS A 157 4.00 3.25 -26.93
N ILE A 158 3.96 2.17 -26.17
CA ILE A 158 2.73 1.66 -25.55
C ILE A 158 2.23 2.60 -24.46
N MET A 159 3.10 3.11 -23.59
CA MET A 159 2.72 4.12 -22.61
C MET A 159 2.11 5.35 -23.29
N GLU A 160 2.74 5.88 -24.33
CA GLU A 160 2.18 7.00 -25.10
C GLU A 160 0.82 6.67 -25.71
N THR A 161 0.62 5.43 -26.16
CA THR A 161 -0.65 4.97 -26.71
C THR A 161 -1.73 4.90 -25.63
N ILE A 162 -1.42 4.34 -24.46
CA ILE A 162 -2.34 4.26 -23.32
C ILE A 162 -2.71 5.66 -22.83
N THR A 163 -1.73 6.54 -22.61
CA THR A 163 -1.96 7.90 -22.13
C THR A 163 -2.86 8.70 -23.07
N LYS A 164 -2.71 8.51 -24.40
CA LYS A 164 -3.59 9.15 -25.41
C LYS A 164 -4.97 8.50 -25.50
N ALA A 165 -5.09 7.23 -25.12
CA ALA A 165 -6.33 6.47 -25.25
C ALA A 165 -7.25 6.61 -24.02
N ILE A 166 -6.70 6.96 -22.86
CA ILE A 166 -7.49 7.24 -21.66
C ILE A 166 -8.47 8.39 -21.95
N TRP A 167 -9.73 8.00 -22.08
CA TRP A 167 -10.84 8.92 -22.23
C TRP A 167 -11.84 8.61 -21.14
N VAL A 168 -11.97 9.51 -20.18
CA VAL A 168 -13.02 9.44 -19.16
C VAL A 168 -14.23 10.15 -19.74
N GLU A 169 -15.27 9.38 -20.08
CA GLU A 169 -16.48 9.91 -20.71
C GLU A 169 -17.16 10.95 -19.78
N PRO A 170 -17.33 12.21 -20.22
CA PRO A 170 -17.97 13.24 -19.41
C PRO A 170 -19.45 12.92 -19.20
N ASN A 171 -19.98 13.25 -18.02
CA ASN A 171 -21.39 13.07 -17.63
C ASN A 171 -21.86 11.61 -17.44
N ARG A 172 -20.95 10.65 -17.29
CA ARG A 172 -21.30 9.32 -16.77
C ARG A 172 -20.93 9.17 -15.31
N SER A 173 -21.77 8.46 -14.57
CA SER A 173 -21.48 8.05 -13.18
C SER A 173 -20.45 6.93 -13.08
N LEU A 174 -20.23 6.17 -14.18
CA LEU A 174 -19.32 5.03 -14.22
C LEU A 174 -18.17 5.27 -15.20
N ILE A 175 -16.97 4.95 -14.75
CA ILE A 175 -15.74 5.11 -15.52
C ILE A 175 -15.65 4.04 -16.60
N ARG A 176 -15.31 4.48 -17.82
CA ARG A 176 -15.00 3.63 -18.97
C ARG A 176 -13.71 4.14 -19.57
N LEU A 177 -12.73 3.25 -19.73
CA LEU A 177 -11.46 3.53 -20.38
C LEU A 177 -11.42 2.70 -21.66
N ARG A 178 -10.95 3.28 -22.75
CA ARG A 178 -10.76 2.59 -24.03
C ARG A 178 -9.30 2.64 -24.39
N VAL A 179 -8.70 1.50 -24.71
CA VAL A 179 -7.29 1.43 -25.09
C VAL A 179 -7.14 0.61 -26.35
N GLN A 180 -6.59 1.20 -27.39
CA GLN A 180 -6.19 0.46 -28.58
C GLN A 180 -4.83 -0.18 -28.35
N ILE A 181 -4.75 -1.50 -28.52
CA ILE A 181 -3.54 -2.29 -28.32
C ILE A 181 -3.20 -3.11 -29.56
N ASP A 182 -1.91 -3.28 -29.84
CA ASP A 182 -1.44 -4.32 -30.74
C ASP A 182 -1.17 -5.60 -29.94
N LYS A 183 -2.13 -6.53 -29.98
CA LYS A 183 -2.10 -7.81 -29.25
C LYS A 183 -0.89 -8.69 -29.60
N SER A 184 -0.18 -8.43 -30.69
CA SER A 184 0.97 -9.23 -31.13
C SER A 184 2.23 -9.00 -30.28
N SER A 185 2.32 -7.86 -29.59
CA SER A 185 3.51 -7.43 -28.85
C SER A 185 3.28 -7.27 -27.34
N PHE A 186 2.03 -7.10 -26.92
CA PHE A 186 1.67 -6.67 -25.57
C PHE A 186 0.23 -7.07 -25.18
N GLY A 187 -0.01 -7.30 -23.89
CA GLY A 187 -1.35 -7.51 -23.35
C GLY A 187 -1.56 -6.82 -22.00
N ILE A 188 -2.81 -6.43 -21.76
CA ILE A 188 -3.27 -5.88 -20.48
C ILE A 188 -3.96 -7.01 -19.71
N LYS A 189 -3.41 -7.35 -18.54
CA LYS A 189 -3.96 -8.42 -17.69
C LYS A 189 -5.00 -7.87 -16.71
N LYS A 190 -4.78 -6.66 -16.21
CA LYS A 190 -5.58 -6.05 -15.15
C LYS A 190 -5.50 -4.52 -15.25
N VAL A 191 -6.63 -3.86 -14.98
CA VAL A 191 -6.69 -2.39 -14.90
C VAL A 191 -7.27 -2.02 -13.55
N LEU A 192 -6.49 -1.32 -12.73
CA LEU A 192 -6.95 -0.80 -11.45
C LEU A 192 -7.20 0.68 -11.55
N LEU A 193 -8.29 1.12 -10.96
CA LEU A 193 -8.50 2.50 -10.57
C LEU A 193 -8.29 2.60 -9.06
N LYS A 194 -7.40 3.51 -8.65
CA LYS A 194 -7.14 3.79 -7.25
C LYS A 194 -7.51 5.22 -6.92
N ARG A 195 -8.40 5.42 -5.95
CA ARG A 195 -8.64 6.73 -5.34
C ARG A 195 -7.98 6.76 -3.97
N LYS A 196 -7.12 7.73 -3.77
CA LYS A 196 -6.24 7.81 -2.61
C LYS A 196 -6.54 9.07 -1.83
N SER A 197 -6.74 8.94 -0.53
CA SER A 197 -6.88 10.06 0.39
C SER A 197 -5.87 9.94 1.54
N HIS A 198 -5.37 11.09 2.03
CA HIS A 198 -4.48 11.15 3.17
C HIS A 198 -5.11 12.01 4.25
N HIS A 199 -5.27 11.44 5.44
CA HIS A 199 -5.88 12.07 6.60
C HIS A 199 -4.81 12.26 7.65
N ARG A 200 -4.51 13.51 8.01
CA ARG A 200 -3.45 13.80 8.97
C ARG A 200 -3.88 13.34 10.37
N CYS A 201 -2.95 12.74 11.11
CA CYS A 201 -3.14 12.50 12.55
C CYS A 201 -3.02 13.81 13.34
N VAL A 202 -4.03 14.12 14.14
CA VAL A 202 -4.13 15.35 14.94
C VAL A 202 -3.95 15.12 16.44
N ALA A 203 -4.10 13.88 16.92
CA ALA A 203 -3.96 13.60 18.35
C ALA A 203 -2.50 13.71 18.81
N GLY A 204 -2.26 14.45 19.89
CA GLY A 204 -0.95 14.52 20.56
C GLY A 204 0.16 15.26 19.80
N LEU A 205 -0.13 15.87 18.64
CA LEU A 205 0.85 16.54 17.80
C LEU A 205 0.51 18.03 17.68
N SER A 206 1.29 18.91 18.32
CA SER A 206 1.21 20.37 18.11
C SER A 206 1.25 20.69 16.60
N ALA A 207 0.40 21.59 16.12
CA ALA A 207 0.25 21.96 14.71
C ALA A 207 1.49 22.65 14.07
N GLU A 208 2.65 22.58 14.72
CA GLU A 208 3.81 23.42 14.43
C GLU A 208 4.60 22.98 13.20
N ASN A 209 4.35 21.81 12.62
CA ASN A 209 5.05 21.36 11.40
C ASN A 209 4.12 20.60 10.44
N ALA A 210 3.38 21.31 9.59
CA ALA A 210 2.53 20.72 8.57
C ALA A 210 3.29 19.82 7.56
N ALA A 211 4.62 19.98 7.43
CA ALA A 211 5.48 19.21 6.54
C ALA A 211 5.83 17.80 7.05
N SER A 212 5.87 17.61 8.38
CA SER A 212 6.19 16.33 9.02
C SER A 212 4.96 15.87 9.79
N ALA A 213 4.29 14.84 9.29
CA ALA A 213 3.08 14.31 9.90
C ALA A 213 2.99 12.80 9.75
N LEU A 214 2.29 12.17 10.69
CA LEU A 214 1.70 10.86 10.48
C LEU A 214 0.37 11.05 9.76
N TYR A 215 0.08 10.18 8.81
CA TYR A 215 -1.20 10.20 8.11
C TYR A 215 -1.74 8.78 7.97
N LEU A 216 -3.06 8.66 8.06
CA LEU A 216 -3.79 7.52 7.55
C LEU A 216 -4.00 7.73 6.05
N GLN A 217 -3.51 6.78 5.26
CA GLN A 217 -3.79 6.68 3.85
C GLN A 217 -4.95 5.69 3.67
N VAL A 218 -6.00 6.15 2.99
CA VAL A 218 -7.09 5.28 2.54
C VAL A 218 -6.98 5.15 1.03
N ILE A 219 -7.07 3.92 0.53
CA ILE A 219 -7.12 3.63 -0.91
C ILE A 219 -8.41 2.88 -1.20
N GLU A 220 -9.30 3.48 -1.99
CA GLU A 220 -10.33 2.75 -2.70
C GLU A 220 -9.69 2.10 -3.94
N VAL A 221 -9.82 0.80 -4.09
CA VAL A 221 -9.34 0.06 -5.25
C VAL A 221 -10.52 -0.51 -6.03
N GLN A 222 -10.59 -0.21 -7.32
CA GLN A 222 -11.55 -0.76 -8.27
C GLN A 222 -10.83 -1.53 -9.38
N ASP A 223 -11.04 -2.85 -9.46
CA ASP A 223 -10.54 -3.74 -10.50
C ASP A 223 -11.51 -3.78 -11.68
N LEU A 224 -11.24 -2.93 -12.66
CA LEU A 224 -12.13 -2.70 -13.80
C LEU A 224 -12.30 -3.96 -14.65
N VAL A 225 -13.52 -4.15 -15.18
CA VAL A 225 -13.83 -5.28 -16.05
C VAL A 225 -13.28 -4.99 -17.44
N ILE A 226 -12.38 -5.87 -17.89
CA ILE A 226 -11.74 -5.80 -19.21
C ILE A 226 -12.58 -6.58 -20.21
N THR A 227 -13.08 -5.91 -21.25
CA THR A 227 -13.81 -6.52 -22.36
C THR A 227 -13.22 -6.07 -23.70
N PRO A 228 -13.04 -6.95 -24.69
CA PRO A 228 -12.73 -6.51 -26.04
C PRO A 228 -13.92 -5.72 -26.59
N ASP A 229 -13.63 -4.70 -27.40
CA ASP A 229 -14.66 -3.99 -28.15
C ASP A 229 -15.30 -4.91 -29.22
N GLU A 230 -16.60 -4.76 -29.44
CA GLU A 230 -17.37 -5.62 -30.34
C GLU A 230 -17.02 -5.39 -31.82
N GLU A 231 -16.68 -4.16 -32.20
CA GLU A 231 -16.38 -3.78 -33.59
C GLU A 231 -14.90 -3.96 -33.91
N ASN A 232 -14.02 -3.68 -32.95
CA ASN A 232 -12.58 -3.77 -33.14
C ASN A 232 -11.91 -4.57 -32.01
N PRO A 233 -11.50 -5.84 -32.25
CA PRO A 233 -10.88 -6.66 -31.22
C PRO A 233 -9.51 -6.15 -30.75
N ASN A 234 -8.93 -5.15 -31.41
CA ASN A 234 -7.70 -4.48 -30.96
C ASN A 234 -7.99 -3.37 -29.95
N ILE A 235 -9.25 -3.01 -29.71
CA ILE A 235 -9.66 -2.09 -28.67
C ILE A 235 -10.08 -2.92 -27.46
N ILE A 236 -9.52 -2.55 -26.30
CA ILE A 236 -9.92 -3.05 -25.00
C ILE A 236 -10.69 -1.94 -24.30
N GLU A 237 -11.79 -2.32 -23.66
CA GLU A 237 -12.53 -1.47 -22.75
C GLU A 237 -12.32 -1.94 -21.31
N ALA A 238 -11.94 -1.03 -20.42
CA ALA A 238 -11.94 -1.27 -18.99
C ALA A 238 -13.07 -0.45 -18.36
N THR A 239 -14.08 -1.14 -17.82
CA THR A 239 -15.31 -0.51 -17.32
C THR A 239 -15.53 -0.75 -15.84
N CYS A 240 -16.03 0.27 -15.17
CA CYS A 240 -16.61 0.15 -13.83
C CYS A 240 -18.07 -0.32 -13.95
N LYS A 241 -18.48 -1.20 -13.05
CA LYS A 241 -19.88 -1.62 -12.87
C LYS A 241 -20.50 -0.89 -11.68
N PRO A 242 -21.83 -0.93 -11.51
CA PRO A 242 -22.45 -0.45 -10.27
C PRO A 242 -21.81 -1.06 -9.02
N LEU A 243 -21.79 -0.31 -7.92
CA LEU A 243 -21.08 -0.68 -6.69
C LEU A 243 -21.48 -2.08 -6.20
N ASP A 244 -22.77 -2.42 -6.22
CA ASP A 244 -23.26 -3.72 -5.75
C ASP A 244 -22.69 -4.88 -6.59
N GLU A 245 -22.58 -4.72 -7.91
CA GLU A 245 -21.95 -5.70 -8.80
C GLU A 245 -20.44 -5.77 -8.56
N MET A 246 -19.77 -4.62 -8.41
CA MET A 246 -18.32 -4.59 -8.13
C MET A 246 -17.97 -5.27 -6.81
N VAL A 247 -18.78 -5.07 -5.76
CA VAL A 247 -18.61 -5.71 -4.45
C VAL A 247 -18.87 -7.22 -4.54
N LYS A 248 -19.99 -7.65 -5.16
CA LYS A 248 -20.32 -9.07 -5.37
C LYS A 248 -19.24 -9.82 -6.15
N LEU A 249 -18.58 -9.15 -7.09
CA LEU A 249 -17.50 -9.72 -7.90
C LEU A 249 -16.11 -9.60 -7.23
N HIS A 250 -16.03 -9.08 -5.99
CA HIS A 250 -14.78 -8.80 -5.28
C HIS A 250 -13.80 -7.91 -6.05
N ARG A 251 -14.35 -6.98 -6.84
CA ARG A 251 -13.64 -6.02 -7.68
C ARG A 251 -13.54 -4.64 -7.08
N GLN A 252 -14.20 -4.38 -5.96
CA GLN A 252 -14.05 -3.13 -5.22
C GLN A 252 -13.80 -3.41 -3.75
N TRP A 253 -12.79 -2.77 -3.20
CA TRP A 253 -12.43 -2.83 -1.79
C TRP A 253 -11.66 -1.59 -1.37
N TRP A 254 -11.47 -1.44 -0.06
CA TRP A 254 -10.66 -0.39 0.54
C TRP A 254 -9.51 -0.99 1.33
N GLU A 255 -8.38 -0.31 1.25
CA GLU A 255 -7.15 -0.61 1.96
C GLU A 255 -6.79 0.60 2.82
N MET A 256 -6.19 0.35 3.98
CA MET A 256 -5.65 1.42 4.81
C MET A 256 -4.19 1.15 5.17
N SER A 257 -3.41 2.22 5.15
CA SER A 257 -2.04 2.18 5.66
C SER A 257 -1.69 3.47 6.38
N ILE A 258 -0.76 3.40 7.32
CA ILE A 258 -0.28 4.54 8.07
C ILE A 258 1.15 4.77 7.65
N ALA A 259 1.47 6.02 7.36
CA ALA A 259 2.82 6.40 6.97
C ALA A 259 3.24 7.73 7.59
N SER A 260 4.55 7.92 7.67
CA SER A 260 5.19 9.12 8.17
C SER A 260 5.83 9.86 7.01
N SER A 261 5.42 11.12 6.79
CA SER A 261 6.05 11.95 5.75
C SER A 261 7.53 12.20 6.06
N ALA A 262 7.90 12.30 7.33
CA ALA A 262 9.28 12.53 7.76
C ALA A 262 10.17 11.31 7.47
N ILE A 263 9.68 10.10 7.77
CA ILE A 263 10.40 8.85 7.43
C ILE A 263 10.52 8.72 5.91
N ASN A 264 9.40 8.86 5.19
CA ASN A 264 9.39 8.66 3.74
C ASN A 264 10.20 9.72 3.00
N HIS A 265 10.30 10.95 3.50
CA HIS A 265 11.19 11.97 2.96
C HIS A 265 12.66 11.52 3.02
N VAL A 266 13.12 11.03 4.18
CA VAL A 266 14.50 10.52 4.34
C VAL A 266 14.76 9.30 3.46
N LEU A 267 13.75 8.44 3.28
CA LEU A 267 13.84 7.23 2.46
C LEU A 267 13.77 7.51 0.94
N SER A 268 13.16 8.61 0.53
CA SER A 268 12.97 8.97 -0.89
C SER A 268 14.18 9.66 -1.53
N ASP A 269 15.11 10.21 -0.74
CA ASP A 269 16.28 10.97 -1.20
C ASP A 269 17.40 10.09 -1.85
N ARG A 270 17.01 9.03 -2.56
CA ARG A 270 17.91 7.97 -3.08
C ARG A 270 17.85 7.77 -4.59
N SER A 271 17.35 8.75 -5.34
CA SER A 271 17.28 8.68 -6.81
C SER A 271 18.65 8.60 -7.52
N SER A 272 19.78 8.76 -6.80
CA SER A 272 21.13 8.81 -7.39
C SER A 272 22.14 7.77 -6.88
N CYS A 273 21.83 6.95 -5.85
CA CYS A 273 22.80 5.99 -5.31
C CYS A 273 23.00 4.78 -6.25
N ARG A 274 24.26 4.44 -6.54
CA ARG A 274 24.60 3.27 -7.36
C ARG A 274 24.58 1.98 -6.52
N ALA A 275 24.32 0.85 -7.17
CA ALA A 275 24.44 -0.46 -6.55
C ALA A 275 25.87 -0.64 -5.99
N GLY A 276 25.98 -0.88 -4.68
CA GLY A 276 27.26 -1.02 -3.96
C GLY A 276 27.69 0.21 -3.13
N GLU A 277 27.00 1.35 -3.22
CA GLU A 277 27.30 2.55 -2.42
C GLU A 277 26.60 2.51 -1.05
N VAL A 278 27.32 2.80 0.04
CA VAL A 278 26.72 2.92 1.38
C VAL A 278 26.14 4.33 1.53
N SER A 279 24.84 4.42 1.78
CA SER A 279 24.18 5.68 2.10
C SER A 279 24.76 6.26 3.40
N THR A 280 25.30 7.47 3.32
CA THR A 280 25.83 8.21 4.47
C THR A 280 24.81 9.18 5.07
N SER A 281 23.67 9.39 4.41
CA SER A 281 22.65 10.37 4.80
C SER A 281 21.74 9.91 5.95
N TRP A 282 21.59 8.60 6.15
CA TRP A 282 20.82 8.05 7.26
C TRP A 282 21.27 6.62 7.62
N LYS A 283 20.96 6.21 8.85
CA LYS A 283 21.15 4.86 9.39
C LYS A 283 19.81 4.28 9.85
N PRO A 284 19.62 2.95 9.86
CA PRO A 284 18.39 2.32 10.33
C PRO A 284 17.85 2.85 11.67
N VAL A 285 18.74 3.11 12.63
CA VAL A 285 18.37 3.66 13.93
C VAL A 285 17.71 5.05 13.84
N ASP A 286 18.04 5.85 12.80
CA ASP A 286 17.47 7.19 12.63
C ASP A 286 15.96 7.16 12.39
N ILE A 287 15.43 6.06 11.84
CA ILE A 287 13.99 5.86 11.61
C ILE A 287 13.18 5.83 12.91
N LEU A 288 13.83 5.53 14.04
CA LEU A 288 13.22 5.62 15.38
C LEU A 288 12.97 7.07 15.81
N GLY A 289 13.59 8.06 15.16
CA GLY A 289 13.44 9.47 15.47
C GLY A 289 13.94 9.82 16.88
N THR A 290 13.09 10.45 17.69
CA THR A 290 13.41 10.81 19.09
C THR A 290 13.52 9.61 20.03
N GLN A 291 13.06 8.44 19.61
CA GLN A 291 13.12 7.20 20.37
C GLN A 291 14.43 6.41 20.17
N THR A 292 15.43 6.98 19.48
CA THR A 292 16.75 6.32 19.29
C THR A 292 17.46 5.95 20.59
N LYS A 293 17.10 6.59 21.72
CA LYS A 293 17.63 6.26 23.05
C LYS A 293 17.26 4.86 23.52
N ILE A 294 16.23 4.24 22.93
CA ILE A 294 15.83 2.86 23.25
C ILE A 294 16.90 1.85 22.79
N ASP A 295 17.66 2.20 21.75
CA ASP A 295 18.60 1.27 21.09
C ASP A 295 20.07 1.73 21.19
N THR A 296 20.32 3.02 21.49
CA THR A 296 21.68 3.57 21.52
C THR A 296 21.89 4.54 22.69
N ASP A 297 22.99 4.36 23.42
CA ASP A 297 23.50 5.33 24.43
C ASP A 297 24.05 6.63 23.79
N SER A 298 23.99 6.73 22.46
CA SER A 298 24.49 7.87 21.70
C SER A 298 23.39 8.93 21.50
N PRO A 299 23.75 10.23 21.41
CA PRO A 299 22.77 11.26 21.09
C PRO A 299 22.17 11.03 19.68
N PRO A 300 20.89 11.39 19.46
CA PRO A 300 20.24 11.25 18.16
C PRO A 300 21.00 12.03 17.09
N SER A 301 21.16 11.42 15.91
CA SER A 301 21.76 12.05 14.73
C SER A 301 20.93 13.25 14.26
N ALA A 302 21.48 14.07 13.34
CA ALA A 302 20.71 15.15 12.72
C ALA A 302 19.46 14.62 11.99
N THR A 303 19.58 13.46 11.33
CA THR A 303 18.48 12.79 10.62
C THR A 303 17.42 12.25 11.60
N ALA A 304 17.83 11.65 12.70
CA ALA A 304 16.90 11.22 13.75
C ALA A 304 16.14 12.42 14.35
N LYS A 305 16.82 13.55 14.55
CA LYS A 305 16.19 14.79 15.03
C LYS A 305 15.21 15.38 14.02
N SER A 306 15.48 15.30 12.71
CA SER A 306 14.55 15.78 11.68
C SER A 306 13.29 14.91 11.56
N ILE A 307 13.40 13.60 11.78
CA ILE A 307 12.25 12.70 11.92
C ILE A 307 11.48 13.01 13.21
N GLY A 308 12.19 13.29 14.30
CA GLY A 308 11.59 13.83 15.51
C GLY A 308 10.61 12.86 16.16
N ARG A 309 9.39 13.34 16.43
CA ARG A 309 8.29 12.54 16.99
C ARG A 309 7.47 11.77 15.95
N PHE A 310 7.88 11.80 14.67
CA PHE A 310 7.20 11.11 13.58
C PHE A 310 7.96 9.83 13.17
N GLY A 311 8.70 9.25 14.13
CA GLY A 311 9.46 8.01 13.96
C GLY A 311 8.59 6.75 14.03
N LEU A 312 9.25 5.60 14.02
CA LEU A 312 8.59 4.29 13.95
C LEU A 312 7.66 3.99 15.14
N GLY A 313 8.03 4.33 16.37
CA GLY A 313 7.16 4.02 17.52
C GLY A 313 5.85 4.80 17.53
N PRO A 314 5.82 6.12 17.29
CA PRO A 314 4.58 6.87 17.11
C PRO A 314 3.75 6.37 15.92
N LEU A 315 4.41 5.95 14.84
CA LEU A 315 3.75 5.30 13.69
C LEU A 315 3.02 4.00 14.11
N LEU A 316 3.70 3.14 14.88
CA LEU A 316 3.13 1.91 15.42
C LEU A 316 2.05 2.17 16.46
N GLY A 317 2.24 3.15 17.35
CA GLY A 317 1.23 3.54 18.34
C GLY A 317 -0.07 4.02 17.70
N LEU A 318 0.04 4.78 16.60
CA LEU A 318 -1.13 5.18 15.81
C LEU A 318 -1.82 3.97 15.18
N ALA A 319 -1.05 3.00 14.66
CA ALA A 319 -1.61 1.77 14.11
C ALA A 319 -2.37 0.95 15.15
N THR A 320 -1.77 0.73 16.33
CA THR A 320 -2.44 0.05 17.45
C THR A 320 -3.72 0.77 17.85
N THR A 321 -3.67 2.09 18.01
CA THR A 321 -4.86 2.88 18.40
C THR A 321 -5.99 2.73 17.38
N ILE A 322 -5.68 2.73 16.08
CA ILE A 322 -6.68 2.51 15.03
C ILE A 322 -7.23 1.09 15.12
N LEU A 323 -6.37 0.07 15.20
CA LEU A 323 -6.77 -1.34 15.28
C LEU A 323 -7.71 -1.64 16.44
N GLU A 324 -7.43 -1.07 17.61
CA GLU A 324 -8.28 -1.21 18.81
C GLU A 324 -9.71 -0.66 18.63
N ASN A 325 -9.94 0.17 17.60
CA ASN A 325 -11.20 0.87 17.36
C ASN A 325 -11.88 0.49 16.03
N ILE A 326 -11.31 -0.41 15.21
CA ILE A 326 -11.88 -0.78 13.90
C ILE A 326 -12.39 -2.22 13.81
N ASP A 327 -12.60 -2.93 14.92
CA ASP A 327 -13.14 -4.30 14.89
C ASP A 327 -14.50 -4.40 14.16
N VAL A 328 -15.30 -3.33 14.16
CA VAL A 328 -16.57 -3.28 13.43
C VAL A 328 -16.42 -3.12 11.92
N VAL A 329 -15.25 -2.69 11.44
CA VAL A 329 -14.96 -2.52 10.01
C VAL A 329 -14.95 -3.88 9.34
N GLY A 330 -15.58 -3.97 8.17
CA GLY A 330 -15.62 -5.18 7.37
C GLY A 330 -16.55 -6.27 7.89
N PHE A 331 -17.33 -5.99 8.94
CA PHE A 331 -18.33 -6.92 9.48
C PHE A 331 -19.31 -7.42 8.38
N PHE A 332 -19.63 -6.57 7.40
CA PHE A 332 -20.52 -6.89 6.29
C PHE A 332 -19.79 -7.31 4.99
N ASN A 333 -18.48 -7.58 5.04
CA ASN A 333 -17.73 -8.03 3.84
C ASN A 333 -18.17 -9.41 3.34
N CYS A 334 -18.92 -10.15 4.16
CA CYS A 334 -19.44 -11.47 3.89
C CYS A 334 -20.98 -11.43 3.81
N SER A 335 -21.52 -10.90 2.72
CA SER A 335 -22.90 -11.16 2.29
C SER A 335 -22.97 -11.40 0.79
#